data_AF-A0A142XK82-F1
#
_entry.id   AF-A0A142XK82-F1
#
_cell.length_a   1.000
_cell.length_b   1.000
_cell.length_c   1.000
_cell.angle_alpha   90.00
_cell.angle_beta   90.00
_cell.angle_gamma   90.00
#
_symmetry.space_group_name_H-M   'P 1'
#
loop_
_entity.id
_entity.type
_entity.pdbx_description
1 polymer ?
#
loop_
_entity_poly.entity_id
_entity_poly.type
_entity_poly.pdbx_seq_one_letter_code
_entity_poly.pdbx_strand_id
1 'polypeptide(L)'
;MSAKAELIVADMDGLKVDATTLHRQQLIKPLAELVEALTDEGLISMKDAAKLYGRKTNYATVRRHCLDGIVLPDGTRLHLEHIRLAGSIVTSKQAVIRFIAAQNETPPVSGQIRNRETPAQRTRAQAAASAEMGALLGAN
;
A
#
# COMPACT_ATOMS: atom_id res chain seq x y z
N MET A 1 -3.31 32.15 38.75
CA MET A 1 -3.00 30.74 39.06
C MET A 1 -2.85 29.98 37.76
N SER A 2 -1.65 30.00 37.19
CA SER A 2 -1.33 29.36 35.91
C SER A 2 -0.47 28.14 36.20
N ALA A 3 -0.99 26.95 35.87
CA ALA A 3 -0.25 25.70 35.99
C ALA A 3 0.66 25.56 34.75
N LYS A 4 1.97 25.67 34.96
CA LYS A 4 3.00 25.30 33.98
C LYS A 4 2.98 23.78 33.84
N ALA A 5 2.62 23.29 32.65
CA ALA A 5 2.90 21.92 32.24
C ALA A 5 4.40 21.83 31.88
N GLU A 6 5.19 21.21 32.75
CA GLU A 6 6.55 20.79 32.44
C GLU A 6 6.48 19.54 31.55
N LEU A 7 6.76 19.75 30.26
CA LEU A 7 6.98 18.69 29.29
C LEU A 7 8.41 18.16 29.50
N ILE A 8 8.51 16.95 30.05
CA ILE A 8 9.75 16.18 30.07
C ILE A 8 10.02 15.75 28.62
N VAL A 9 10.86 16.51 27.91
CA VAL A 9 11.42 16.11 26.61
C VAL A 9 12.64 15.25 26.92
N ALA A 10 12.45 13.92 26.85
CA ALA A 10 13.56 13.00 26.83
C ALA A 10 14.31 13.14 25.49
N ASP A 11 15.62 13.36 25.60
CA ASP A 11 16.61 13.23 24.53
C ASP A 11 16.39 11.94 23.73
N MET A 12 16.03 12.09 22.46
CA MET A 12 16.14 11.05 21.44
C MET A 12 16.95 11.64 20.29
N ASP A 13 18.26 11.72 20.52
CA ASP A 13 19.27 12.00 19.52
C ASP A 13 19.13 11.09 18.30
N GLY A 14 19.04 11.71 17.12
CA GLY A 14 19.84 11.24 15.99
C GLY A 14 19.23 10.29 14.96
N LEU A 15 17.92 10.00 14.97
CA LEU A 15 17.28 9.41 13.78
C LEU A 15 16.67 10.54 12.93
N LYS A 16 17.37 10.93 11.86
CA LYS A 16 16.74 11.60 10.72
C LYS A 16 15.76 10.60 10.09
N VAL A 17 14.56 10.53 10.63
CA VAL A 17 13.47 9.78 10.02
C VAL A 17 13.06 10.59 8.81
N ASP A 18 13.48 10.16 7.62
CA ASP A 18 13.05 10.78 6.36
C ASP A 18 11.53 10.99 6.39
N ALA A 19 11.03 12.13 5.91
CA ALA A 19 9.59 12.42 5.87
C ALA A 19 8.78 11.32 5.14
N THR A 20 9.45 10.57 4.26
CA THR A 20 8.95 9.37 3.58
C THR A 20 8.65 8.19 4.52
N THR A 21 9.38 8.07 5.63
CA THR A 21 9.18 7.02 6.64
C THR A 21 8.08 7.41 7.64
N LEU A 22 7.92 8.70 7.93
CA LEU A 22 6.84 9.21 8.79
C LEU A 22 5.46 9.14 8.12
N HIS A 23 5.34 9.37 6.81
CA HIS A 23 4.09 9.13 6.07
C HIS A 23 3.66 7.65 6.05
N ARG A 24 4.61 6.73 6.25
CA ARG A 24 4.41 5.27 6.09
C ARG A 24 3.78 4.59 7.32
N GLN A 25 3.90 5.18 8.50
CA GLN A 25 3.32 4.66 9.74
C GLN A 25 1.95 5.28 10.08
N GLN A 26 1.52 6.32 9.35
CA GLN A 26 0.35 7.12 9.72
C GLN A 26 -1.01 6.61 9.20
N LEU A 27 -1.07 5.50 8.44
CA LEU A 27 -2.33 4.98 7.88
C LEU A 27 -2.64 3.52 8.23
N ILE A 28 -1.92 2.95 9.20
CA ILE A 28 -2.36 1.69 9.81
C ILE A 28 -3.22 2.08 10.99
N LYS A 29 -4.54 2.22 10.76
CA LYS A 29 -5.49 2.20 11.88
C LYS A 29 -5.15 0.96 12.74
N PRO A 30 -5.04 1.09 14.07
CA PRO A 30 -5.04 -0.07 14.95
C PRO A 30 -6.13 -1.05 14.50
N LEU A 31 -5.82 -2.35 14.46
CA LEU A 31 -6.74 -3.34 13.92
C LEU A 31 -8.14 -3.24 14.57
N ALA A 32 -8.19 -2.91 15.87
CA ALA A 32 -9.43 -2.68 16.60
C ALA A 32 -10.27 -1.53 15.99
N GLU A 33 -9.66 -0.37 15.74
CA GLU A 33 -10.33 0.79 15.13
C GLU A 33 -10.80 0.48 13.70
N LEU A 34 -10.02 -0.30 12.95
CA LEU A 34 -10.43 -0.74 11.61
C LEU A 34 -11.66 -1.67 11.67
N VAL A 35 -11.67 -2.62 12.61
CA VAL A 35 -12.79 -3.53 12.80
C VAL A 35 -14.05 -2.77 13.21
N GLU A 36 -13.94 -1.85 14.15
CA GLU A 36 -15.05 -0.99 14.61
C GLU A 36 -15.59 -0.15 13.44
N ALA A 37 -14.72 0.59 12.73
CA ALA A 37 -15.12 1.41 11.59
C ALA A 37 -15.81 0.61 10.49
N LEU A 38 -15.28 -0.56 10.10
CA LEU A 38 -15.91 -1.38 9.05
C LEU A 38 -17.23 -2.01 9.50
N THR A 39 -17.37 -2.33 10.79
CA THR A 39 -18.61 -2.89 11.34
C THR A 39 -19.71 -1.83 11.34
N ASP A 40 -19.39 -0.60 11.77
CA ASP A 40 -20.32 0.54 11.78
C ASP A 40 -20.73 0.98 10.37
N GLU A 41 -19.80 0.93 9.40
CA GLU A 41 -20.08 1.29 8.00
C GLU A 41 -20.99 0.29 7.28
N GLY A 42 -21.13 -0.93 7.82
CA GLY A 42 -21.89 -2.04 7.23
C GLY A 42 -21.04 -2.94 6.35
N LEU A 43 -20.85 -4.18 6.80
CA LEU A 43 -20.03 -5.18 6.12
C LEU A 43 -20.71 -5.70 4.84
N ILE A 44 -19.93 -5.76 3.76
CA ILE A 44 -20.32 -6.30 2.46
C ILE A 44 -19.33 -7.37 1.98
N SER A 45 -19.85 -8.30 1.20
CA SER A 45 -19.05 -9.36 0.58
C SER A 45 -18.16 -8.82 -0.54
N MET A 46 -17.12 -9.55 -0.92
CA MET A 46 -16.31 -9.21 -2.11
C MET A 46 -17.14 -9.17 -3.40
N LYS A 47 -18.22 -9.96 -3.49
CA LYS A 47 -19.13 -9.96 -4.64
C LYS A 47 -19.94 -8.66 -4.71
N ASP A 48 -20.34 -8.11 -3.57
CA ASP A 48 -21.07 -6.84 -3.52
C ASP A 48 -20.13 -5.65 -3.69
N ALA A 49 -18.92 -5.72 -3.11
CA ALA A 49 -17.87 -4.74 -3.35
C ALA A 49 -17.52 -4.63 -4.84
N ALA A 50 -17.48 -5.76 -5.57
CA ALA A 50 -17.22 -5.76 -7.01
C ALA A 50 -18.27 -5.00 -7.82
N LYS A 51 -19.53 -4.95 -7.37
CA LYS A 51 -20.58 -4.17 -8.04
C LYS A 51 -20.32 -2.66 -7.96
N LEU A 52 -19.62 -2.21 -6.91
CA LEU A 52 -19.27 -0.80 -6.70
C LEU A 52 -18.12 -0.33 -7.61
N TYR A 53 -17.31 -1.27 -8.12
CA TYR A 53 -16.22 -0.97 -9.05
C TYR A 53 -16.71 -0.70 -10.49
N GLY A 54 -17.97 -1.03 -10.81
CA GLY A 54 -18.55 -0.88 -12.15
C GLY A 54 -18.93 -2.22 -12.81
N ARG A 55 -19.53 -2.13 -14.00
CA ARG A 55 -20.36 -3.21 -14.60
C ARG A 55 -19.64 -4.51 -14.99
N LYS A 56 -18.32 -4.67 -14.80
CA LYS A 56 -17.57 -5.86 -15.24
C LYS A 56 -16.44 -6.31 -14.31
N THR A 57 -16.34 -5.78 -13.09
CA THR A 57 -15.24 -6.15 -12.20
C THR A 57 -15.50 -7.52 -11.58
N ASN A 58 -14.55 -8.44 -11.74
CA ASN A 58 -14.60 -9.74 -11.08
C ASN A 58 -14.26 -9.57 -9.58
N TYR A 59 -14.94 -10.28 -8.69
CA TYR A 59 -14.66 -10.27 -7.25
C TYR A 59 -13.22 -10.67 -6.91
N ALA A 60 -12.56 -11.47 -7.76
CA ALA A 60 -11.15 -11.81 -7.62
C ALA A 60 -10.24 -10.58 -7.70
N THR A 61 -10.61 -9.56 -8.50
CA THR A 61 -9.88 -8.28 -8.57
C THR A 61 -9.96 -7.55 -7.24
N VAL A 62 -11.16 -7.46 -6.66
CA VAL A 62 -11.35 -6.80 -5.35
C VAL A 62 -10.58 -7.54 -4.25
N ARG A 63 -10.63 -8.88 -4.26
CA ARG A 63 -9.84 -9.71 -3.34
C ARG A 63 -8.33 -9.46 -3.48
N ARG A 64 -7.82 -9.30 -4.70
CA ARG A 64 -6.43 -8.92 -4.95
C ARG A 64 -6.12 -7.52 -4.42
N HIS A 65 -7.02 -6.55 -4.53
CA HIS A 65 -6.79 -5.23 -3.93
C HIS A 65 -6.76 -5.25 -2.40
N CYS A 66 -7.45 -6.18 -1.75
CA CYS A 66 -7.30 -6.40 -0.32
C CYS A 66 -5.90 -6.97 0.01
N LEU A 67 -5.54 -8.10 -0.61
CA LEU A 67 -4.37 -8.89 -0.22
C LEU A 67 -3.06 -8.35 -0.81
N ASP A 68 -3.09 -8.05 -2.11
CA ASP A 68 -1.94 -7.58 -2.86
C ASP A 68 -1.95 -6.05 -2.94
N GLY A 69 -3.09 -5.37 -2.95
CA GLY A 69 -3.14 -3.94 -3.22
C GLY A 69 -2.73 -3.56 -4.65
N ILE A 70 -2.69 -2.27 -4.93
CA ILE A 70 -2.26 -1.69 -6.21
C ILE A 70 -1.06 -0.76 -5.99
N VAL A 71 -0.18 -0.66 -6.98
CA VAL A 71 0.97 0.26 -6.92
C VAL A 71 0.53 1.61 -7.50
N LEU A 72 0.68 2.67 -6.72
CA LEU A 72 0.40 4.05 -7.13
C LEU A 72 1.60 4.65 -7.89
N PRO A 73 1.44 5.79 -8.60
CA PRO A 73 2.51 6.42 -9.39
C PRO A 73 3.75 6.82 -8.58
N ASP A 74 3.59 7.10 -7.29
CA ASP A 74 4.66 7.40 -6.34
C ASP A 74 5.42 6.14 -5.86
N GLY A 75 5.02 4.96 -6.36
CA GLY A 75 5.58 3.67 -5.98
C GLY A 75 5.03 3.09 -4.68
N THR A 76 4.12 3.79 -3.99
CA THR A 76 3.45 3.28 -2.80
C THR A 76 2.42 2.20 -3.17
N ARG A 77 2.01 1.41 -2.19
CA ARG A 77 1.01 0.34 -2.37
C ARG A 77 -0.25 0.68 -1.61
N LEU A 78 -1.34 0.88 -2.33
CA LEU A 78 -2.67 1.13 -1.78
C LEU A 78 -3.42 -0.20 -1.63
N HIS A 79 -3.88 -0.50 -0.42
CA HIS A 79 -4.70 -1.68 -0.14
C HIS A 79 -6.15 -1.26 0.13
N LEU A 80 -7.10 -2.11 -0.27
CA LEU A 80 -8.49 -1.95 0.15
C LEU A 80 -8.62 -2.36 1.62
N GLU A 81 -9.19 -1.46 2.44
CA GLU A 81 -9.53 -1.74 3.83
C GLU A 81 -10.45 -2.96 3.92
N HIS A 82 -10.05 -3.95 4.71
CA HIS A 82 -10.78 -5.20 4.85
C HIS A 82 -10.46 -5.88 6.19
N ILE A 83 -11.34 -6.79 6.59
CA ILE A 83 -11.12 -7.70 7.73
C ILE A 83 -11.44 -9.13 7.31
N ARG A 84 -10.97 -10.09 8.11
CA ARG A 84 -11.36 -11.49 7.99
C ARG A 84 -12.42 -11.81 9.04
N LEU A 85 -13.57 -12.31 8.60
CA LEU A 85 -14.67 -12.73 9.46
C LEU A 85 -15.14 -14.12 9.03
N ALA A 86 -15.09 -15.10 9.94
CA ALA A 86 -15.50 -16.49 9.68
C ALA A 86 -14.90 -17.10 8.38
N GLY A 87 -13.61 -16.86 8.14
CA GLY A 87 -12.91 -17.35 6.93
C GLY A 87 -13.18 -16.57 5.64
N SER A 88 -14.03 -15.55 5.69
CA SER A 88 -14.34 -14.68 4.54
C SER A 88 -13.64 -13.33 4.67
N ILE A 89 -13.24 -12.75 3.53
CA ILE A 89 -12.77 -11.36 3.45
C ILE A 89 -13.99 -10.48 3.22
N VAL A 90 -14.17 -9.50 4.09
CA VAL A 90 -15.27 -8.53 4.03
C VAL A 90 -14.71 -7.11 4.10
N THR A 91 -15.47 -6.16 3.54
CA THR A 91 -15.15 -4.72 3.52
C THR A 91 -16.44 -3.94 3.72
N SER A 92 -16.42 -2.62 3.60
CA SER A 92 -17.62 -1.77 3.60
C SER A 92 -17.76 -1.03 2.26
N LYS A 93 -18.93 -0.46 2.00
CA LYS A 93 -19.15 0.39 0.81
C LYS A 93 -18.25 1.64 0.87
N GLN A 94 -18.08 2.21 2.05
CA GLN A 94 -17.35 3.44 2.33
C GLN A 94 -15.86 3.22 2.14
N ALA A 95 -15.32 2.08 2.60
CA ALA A 95 -13.96 1.65 2.32
C ALA A 95 -13.67 1.54 0.82
N VAL A 96 -14.60 0.99 0.04
CA VAL A 96 -14.46 0.92 -1.43
C VAL A 96 -14.44 2.32 -2.05
N ILE A 97 -15.28 3.24 -1.59
CA ILE A 97 -15.26 4.64 -2.06
C ILE A 97 -13.94 5.32 -1.71
N ARG A 98 -13.45 5.19 -0.47
CA ARG A 98 -12.15 5.72 -0.03
C ARG A 98 -11.01 5.18 -0.89
N PHE A 99 -11.01 3.88 -1.16
CA PHE A 99 -10.02 3.24 -2.02
C PHE A 99 -10.04 3.80 -3.44
N ILE A 100 -11.22 3.95 -4.04
CA ILE A 100 -11.36 4.55 -5.37
C ILE A 100 -10.91 6.02 -5.35
N ALA A 101 -11.26 6.78 -4.31
CA ALA A 101 -10.83 8.17 -4.16
C ALA A 101 -9.30 8.27 -4.08
N ALA A 102 -8.66 7.48 -3.21
CA ALA A 102 -7.20 7.46 -3.06
C ALA A 102 -6.47 6.99 -4.33
N GLN A 103 -7.08 6.11 -5.12
CA GLN A 103 -6.52 5.71 -6.42
C GLN A 103 -6.52 6.86 -7.44
N ASN A 104 -7.47 7.79 -7.33
CA ASN A 104 -7.63 8.91 -8.26
C ASN A 104 -7.06 10.24 -7.71
N GLU A 105 -6.56 10.24 -6.48
CA GLU A 105 -5.87 11.38 -5.91
C GLU A 105 -4.54 11.54 -6.65
N THR A 106 -4.42 12.60 -7.47
CA THR A 106 -3.20 12.91 -8.20
C THR A 106 -2.12 13.32 -7.20
N PRO A 107 -1.08 12.51 -6.95
CA PRO A 107 -0.01 12.94 -6.07
C PRO A 107 0.72 14.10 -6.77
N PRO A 108 1.18 15.13 -6.04
CA PRO A 108 2.13 16.08 -6.62
C PRO A 108 3.34 15.29 -7.11
N VAL A 109 3.66 15.39 -8.40
CA VAL A 109 4.79 14.70 -9.03
C VAL A 109 6.08 15.25 -8.45
N SER A 110 6.53 14.72 -7.30
CA SER A 110 7.75 15.16 -6.60
C SER A 110 8.87 14.11 -6.65
N GLY A 111 8.69 13.02 -7.39
CA GLY A 111 9.69 11.96 -7.54
C GLY A 111 9.80 11.47 -8.97
N GLN A 112 11.04 11.23 -9.42
CA GLN A 112 11.32 10.53 -10.67
C GLN A 112 10.51 9.24 -10.72
N ILE A 113 9.60 9.11 -11.69
CA ILE A 113 8.88 7.88 -11.97
C ILE A 113 9.95 6.81 -12.22
N ARG A 114 10.21 5.95 -11.24
CA ARG A 114 11.13 4.82 -11.41
C ARG A 114 10.45 3.86 -12.35
N ASN A 115 10.83 3.92 -13.62
CA ASN A 115 10.30 3.05 -14.65
C ASN A 115 10.64 1.61 -14.25
N ARG A 116 9.64 0.86 -13.77
CA ARG A 116 9.85 -0.49 -13.29
C ARG A 116 10.20 -1.35 -14.50
N GLU A 117 11.39 -1.94 -14.49
CA GLU A 117 11.80 -2.86 -15.56
C GLU A 117 10.75 -3.94 -15.74
N THR A 118 10.31 -4.07 -16.99
CA THR A 118 9.41 -5.16 -17.39
C THR A 118 10.08 -6.50 -17.14
N PRO A 119 9.32 -7.59 -16.94
CA PRO A 119 9.89 -8.93 -16.77
C PRO A 119 10.90 -9.28 -17.88
N ALA A 120 10.60 -8.92 -19.13
CA ALA A 120 11.49 -9.13 -20.26
C ALA A 120 12.79 -8.33 -20.17
N GLN A 121 12.74 -7.06 -19.74
CA GLN A 121 13.93 -6.24 -19.52
C GLN A 121 14.80 -6.82 -18.39
N ARG A 122 14.18 -7.28 -17.30
CA ARG A 122 14.89 -7.91 -16.19
C ARG A 122 15.60 -9.19 -16.61
N THR A 123 14.93 -10.05 -17.38
CA THR A 123 15.53 -11.29 -17.89
C THR A 123 16.72 -10.99 -18.82
N ARG A 124 16.61 -9.96 -19.67
CA ARG A 124 17.74 -9.52 -20.53
C ARG A 124 18.91 -8.99 -19.71
N ALA A 125 18.65 -8.16 -18.70
CA ALA A 125 19.68 -7.62 -17.82
C ALA A 125 20.39 -8.74 -17.03
N GLN A 126 19.64 -9.73 -16.53
CA GLN A 126 20.21 -10.91 -15.88
C GLN A 126 21.09 -11.73 -16.84
N ALA A 127 20.61 -12.00 -18.06
CA ALA A 127 21.40 -12.73 -19.05
C ALA A 127 22.70 -12.01 -19.42
N ALA A 128 22.65 -10.68 -19.58
CA ALA A 128 23.84 -9.87 -19.84
C ALA A 128 24.84 -9.93 -18.68
N ALA A 129 24.37 -9.76 -17.44
CA ALA A 129 25.22 -9.84 -16.26
C ALA A 129 25.85 -11.23 -16.08
N SER A 130 25.10 -12.30 -16.35
CA SER A 130 25.62 -13.67 -16.31
C SER A 130 26.69 -13.91 -17.38
N ALA A 131 26.51 -13.36 -18.59
CA ALA A 131 27.51 -13.45 -19.66
C ALA A 131 28.80 -12.70 -19.31
N GLU A 132 28.68 -11.49 -18.74
CA GLU A 132 29.81 -10.69 -18.30
C GLU A 132 30.60 -11.37 -17.16
N MET A 133 29.89 -11.91 -16.16
CA MET A 133 30.51 -12.66 -15.07
C MET A 133 31.19 -13.96 -15.55
N GLY A 134 30.60 -14.66 -16.52
CA GLY A 134 31.22 -15.81 -17.17
C GLY A 134 32.50 -15.44 -17.93
N ALA A 135 32.53 -14.30 -18.61
CA ALA A 135 33.72 -13.82 -19.32
C ALA A 135 34.86 -13.45 -18.36
N LEU A 136 34.55 -12.86 -17.21
CA LEU A 136 35.55 -12.53 -16.18
C LEU A 136 36.10 -13.75 -15.46
N LEU A 137 35.28 -14.79 -15.23
CA LEU A 137 35.68 -16.00 -14.51
C LEU A 137 36.31 -17.09 -15.41
N GLY A 138 36.02 -17.07 -16.71
CA GLY A 138 36.55 -18.00 -17.70
C GLY A 138 37.84 -17.55 -18.40
N ALA A 139 38.31 -16.33 -18.14
CA ALA A 139 39.61 -15.85 -18.59
C ALA A 139 40.71 -16.25 -17.58
N ASN A 140 41.03 -17.55 -17.53
CA ASN A 140 42.27 -18.10 -16.97
C ASN A 140 42.77 -19.22 -17.87
#